data_AF-A0A2U9NST1-F1
#
_entry.id   AF-A0A2U9NST1-F1
#
_cell.length_a   1.000
_cell.length_b   1.000
_cell.length_c   1.000
_cell.angle_alpha   90.00
_cell.angle_beta   90.00
_cell.angle_gamma   90.00
#
_symmetry.space_group_name_H-M   'P 1'
#
loop_
_entity.id
_entity.type
_entity.pdbx_description
1 polymer ?
#
loop_
_entity_poly.entity_id
_entity_poly.type
_entity_poly.pdbx_seq_one_letter_code
_entity_poly.pdbx_strand_id
1 'polypeptide(L)' 'MLKVIWLLLNFFLIVIIFSRSPQNKGFSSFATKSNLLGSPNSAERFLNNLTASGIIIYFLIALKLNLFNIS' A
#
# COMPACT_ATOMS: atom_id res chain seq x y z
N MET A 1 21.91 11.19 1.96
CA MET A 1 21.08 10.78 0.79
C MET A 1 19.95 9.82 1.15
N LEU A 2 20.16 8.77 1.96
CA LEU A 2 19.13 7.79 2.30
C LEU A 2 17.87 8.37 2.99
N LYS A 3 18.04 9.42 3.82
CA LYS A 3 16.94 10.17 4.44
C LYS A 3 16.03 10.86 3.42
N VAL A 4 16.59 11.35 2.31
CA VAL A 4 15.82 11.99 1.22
C VAL A 4 15.02 10.94 0.44
N ILE A 5 15.62 9.78 0.15
CA ILE A 5 14.91 8.63 -0.44
C ILE A 5 13.74 8.20 0.45
N TRP A 6 13.93 8.16 1.77
CA TRP A 6 12.89 7.78 2.73
C TRP A 6 11.74 8.80 2.78
N LEU A 7 12.05 10.10 2.69
CA LEU A 7 11.03 11.15 2.60
C LEU A 7 10.23 11.04 1.29
N LEU A 8 10.91 10.79 0.16
CA LEU A 8 10.26 10.61 -1.14
C LEU A 8 9.31 9.39 -1.14
N LEU A 9 9.73 8.31 -0.49
CA LEU A 9 8.95 7.09 -0.37
C LEU A 9 7.69 7.28 0.49
N ASN A 10 7.78 8.06 1.58
CA ASN A 10 6.60 8.46 2.36
C ASN A 10 5.59 9.21 1.49
N PHE A 11 6.05 10.22 0.75
CA PHE A 11 5.17 11.00 -0.12
C PHE A 11 4.53 10.13 -1.20
N PHE A 12 5.30 9.24 -1.81
CA PHE A 12 4.82 8.28 -2.80
C PHE A 12 3.74 7.34 -2.23
N LEU A 13 3.94 6.79 -1.03
CA LEU A 13 2.92 5.96 -0.36
C LEU A 13 1.62 6.75 -0.10
N ILE A 14 1.73 8.00 0.36
CA ILE A 14 0.56 8.85 0.61
C ILE A 14 -0.24 9.05 -0.67
N VAL A 15 0.44 9.36 -1.78
CA VAL A 15 -0.21 9.55 -3.10
C VAL A 15 -0.89 8.26 -3.57
N ILE A 16 -0.25 7.10 -3.41
CA ILE A 16 -0.84 5.80 -3.78
C ILE A 16 -2.10 5.50 -2.96
N ILE A 17 -2.05 5.76 -1.65
CA ILE A 17 -3.18 5.52 -0.75
C ILE A 17 -4.35 6.46 -1.09
N PHE A 18 -4.08 7.73 -1.40
CA PHE A 18 -5.11 8.67 -1.85
C PHE A 18 -5.68 8.32 -3.23
N SER A 19 -4.84 7.81 -4.13
CA SER A 19 -5.28 7.40 -5.47
C SER A 19 -6.10 6.11 -5.45
N ARG A 20 -6.13 5.35 -4.34
CA ARG A 20 -7.00 4.19 -4.18
C ARG A 20 -8.44 4.67 -4.01
N SER A 21 -9.29 4.35 -4.97
CA SER A 21 -10.73 4.62 -4.90
C SER A 21 -11.34 4.00 -3.62
N PRO A 22 -12.24 4.72 -2.92
CA PRO A 22 -12.92 4.18 -1.75
C PRO A 22 -13.76 2.96 -2.15
N GLN A 23 -13.39 1.78 -1.62
CA GLN A 23 -14.22 0.58 -1.74
C GLN A 23 -15.37 0.73 -0.73
N ASN A 24 -16.51 1.27 -1.17
CA ASN A 24 -17.74 1.36 -0.38
C ASN A 24 -18.33 -0.04 -0.12
N LYS A 25 -17.71 -0.81 0.78
CA LYS A 25 -18.20 -2.10 1.28
C LYS A 25 -18.91 -1.88 2.61
N GLY A 26 -20.07 -1.23 2.56
CA GLY A 26 -20.99 -1.15 3.70
C GLY A 26 -21.73 -2.48 3.94
N PHE A 27 -22.79 -2.45 4.75
CA PHE A 27 -23.68 -3.60 5.04
C PHE A 27 -24.21 -4.36 3.80
N SER A 28 -24.16 -3.75 2.61
CA SER A 28 -24.46 -4.37 1.31
C SER A 28 -23.45 -5.44 0.85
N SER A 29 -22.23 -5.44 1.39
CA SER A 29 -21.19 -6.46 1.09
C SER A 29 -21.42 -7.80 1.82
N PHE A 30 -22.32 -7.84 2.81
CA PHE A 30 -22.71 -9.08 3.50
C PHE A 30 -23.93 -9.77 2.85
N ALA A 31 -24.83 -9.01 2.22
CA ALA A 31 -26.04 -9.53 1.57
C ALA A 31 -25.82 -9.92 0.10
N THR A 32 -24.83 -9.32 -0.57
CA THR A 32 -24.57 -9.57 -1.99
C THR A 32 -23.41 -10.56 -2.12
N LYS A 33 -23.76 -11.81 -2.44
CA LYS A 33 -22.91 -12.87 -3.03
C LYS A 33 -21.43 -12.74 -2.68
N SER A 34 -20.97 -13.59 -1.76
CA SER A 34 -19.56 -13.89 -1.57
C SER A 34 -18.91 -14.07 -2.94
N ASN A 35 -18.18 -13.05 -3.41
CA ASN A 35 -17.35 -13.10 -4.60
C ASN A 35 -16.10 -13.90 -4.24
N LEU A 36 -16.30 -15.09 -3.67
CA LEU A 36 -15.27 -16.03 -3.23
C LEU A 36 -14.35 -16.43 -4.40
N LEU A 37 -14.83 -16.26 -5.64
CA LEU A 37 -14.12 -16.48 -6.89
C LEU A 37 -14.15 -15.26 -7.85
N GLY A 38 -14.76 -14.14 -7.44
CA GLY A 38 -14.82 -12.94 -8.27
C GLY A 38 -13.50 -12.20 -8.23
N SER A 39 -12.81 -12.09 -9.37
CA SER A 39 -11.55 -11.38 -9.44
C SER A 39 -11.78 -9.88 -9.21
N PRO A 40 -11.09 -9.25 -8.22
CA PRO A 40 -11.09 -7.80 -8.12
C PRO A 40 -10.69 -7.17 -9.45
N ASN A 41 -11.23 -5.98 -9.71
CA ASN A 41 -10.96 -5.26 -10.95
C ASN A 41 -9.44 -5.11 -11.15
N SER A 42 -8.96 -5.23 -12.39
CA SER A 42 -7.52 -5.30 -12.71
C SER A 42 -6.73 -4.12 -12.10
N ALA A 43 -7.32 -2.92 -12.12
CA ALA A 43 -6.75 -1.72 -11.52
C ALA A 43 -6.65 -1.80 -9.98
N GLU A 44 -7.63 -2.40 -9.31
CA GLU A 44 -7.60 -2.59 -7.85
C GLU A 44 -6.53 -3.60 -7.45
N ARG A 45 -6.40 -4.71 -8.20
CA ARG A 45 -5.34 -5.71 -7.99
C ARG A 45 -3.95 -5.10 -8.18
N PHE A 46 -3.77 -4.33 -9.25
CA PHE A 46 -2.51 -3.64 -9.53
C PHE A 46 -2.15 -2.67 -8.40
N LEU A 47 -3.07 -1.79 -8.00
CA LEU A 47 -2.85 -0.84 -6.91
C LEU A 47 -2.63 -1.54 -5.57
N ASN A 48 -3.29 -2.66 -5.30
CA ASN A 48 -3.09 -3.43 -4.08
C ASN A 48 -1.70 -4.09 -4.01
N ASN A 49 -1.27 -4.72 -5.11
CA ASN A 49 0.07 -5.31 -5.18
C ASN A 49 1.17 -4.24 -5.14
N LEU A 50 0.95 -3.10 -5.81
CA LEU A 50 1.86 -1.95 -5.79
C LEU A 50 2.00 -1.40 -4.37
N THR A 51 0.89 -1.21 -3.66
CA THR A 51 0.89 -0.73 -2.27
C THR A 51 1.62 -1.73 -1.35
N ALA A 52 1.34 -3.03 -1.49
CA ALA A 52 2.00 -4.06 -0.70
C ALA A 52 3.52 -4.06 -0.91
N SER A 53 3.96 -4.00 -2.17
CA SER A 53 5.39 -3.92 -2.49
C SER A 53 6.04 -2.64 -1.92
N GLY A 54 5.35 -1.50 -2.00
CA GLY A 54 5.78 -0.23 -1.42
C GLY A 54 5.95 -0.28 0.10
N ILE A 55 5.03 -0.94 0.82
CA ILE A 55 5.11 -1.12 2.27
C ILE A 55 6.33 -1.97 2.66
N ILE A 56 6.60 -3.06 1.93
CA ILE A 56 7.75 -3.93 2.19
C ILE A 56 9.06 -3.16 1.99
N ILE A 57 9.18 -2.43 0.89
CA ILE A 57 10.36 -1.62 0.57
C ILE A 57 10.55 -0.53 1.64
N TYR A 58 9.45 0.13 2.05
CA TYR A 58 9.48 1.12 3.12
C TYR A 58 9.99 0.53 4.44
N PHE A 59 9.51 -0.66 4.82
CA PHE A 59 9.94 -1.34 6.03
C PHE A 59 11.43 -1.69 6.01
N LEU A 60 11.94 -2.22 4.89
CA LEU A 60 13.37 -2.55 4.74
C LEU A 60 14.26 -1.30 4.81
N ILE A 61 13.84 -0.20 4.19
CA ILE A 61 14.57 1.07 4.25
C ILE A 61 14.53 1.65 5.67
N ALA A 62 13.39 1.58 6.36
CA ALA A 62 13.25 2.03 7.74
C ALA A 62 14.17 1.24 8.68
N LEU A 63 14.25 -0.09 8.52
CA LEU A 63 15.18 -0.93 9.29
C LEU A 63 16.64 -0.56 9.03
N LYS A 64 17.06 -0.43 7.76
CA LYS A 64 18.44 -0.01 7.43
C LYS A 64 18.77 1.36 8.01
N LEU A 65 17.84 2.30 7.93
CA LEU A 65 18.06 3.67 8.38
C LEU A 65 18.09 3.76 9.91
N ASN A 66 17.29 2.96 10.61
CA ASN A 66 17.31 2.87 12.06
C ASN A 66 18.60 2.22 12.58
N LEU A 67 19.00 1.07 12.01
CA LEU A 67 20.23 0.36 12.41
C LEU A 67 21.50 1.19 12.13
N PHE A 68 21.56 1.87 10.98
CA PHE A 68 22.72 2.72 10.62
C PHE A 68 22.75 4.06 11.38
N ASN A 69 21.65 4.49 11.97
CA ASN A 69 21.58 5.71 12.78
C ASN A 69 21.83 5.45 14.27
N ILE A 70 21.87 4.17 14.70
CA ILE A 70 22.14 3.75 16.08
C ILE A 70 23.60 3.28 16.26
N SER A 71 24.34 3.05 15.16
CA SER A 71 25.80 2.85 15.15
C SER A 71 26.57 4.17 15.13
#